data_AF-A0A819UP48-F1
#
_entry.id   AF-A0A819UP48-F1
#
_cell.length_a   1.000
_cell.length_b   1.000
_cell.length_c   1.000
_cell.angle_alpha   90.00
_cell.angle_beta   90.00
_cell.angle_gamma   90.00
#
_symmetry.space_group_name_H-M   'P 1'
#
loop_
_entity.id
_entity.type
_entity.pdbx_description
1 polymer ?
#
loop_
_entity_poly.entity_id
_entity_poly.type
_entity_poly.pdbx_seq_one_letter_code
_entity_poly.pdbx_strand_id
1 'polypeptide(L)'
;MNQDETDIDCGGGKCPKCPNQWKCKLNSDCISGVCKSGTCQVPLCNDNVMNGDETDKDCGGGGKCPKCPNKYKCKLHSDCMSGVCKCGTCQAPLCNDHVMNGDETDKDCGGGGKCPKCPNKWQCKSNS
;
A
#
# COMPACT_ATOMS: atom_id res chain seq x y z
N MET A 1 36.18 -3.90 -9.65
CA MET A 1 35.24 -4.67 -10.49
C MET A 1 35.70 -6.11 -10.49
N ASN A 2 35.19 -6.92 -9.57
CA ASN A 2 35.35 -8.37 -9.64
C ASN A 2 34.12 -8.96 -10.35
N GLN A 3 34.27 -10.11 -11.01
CA GLN A 3 33.52 -10.47 -12.24
C GLN A 3 32.00 -10.65 -12.11
N ASP A 4 31.43 -10.50 -10.92
CA ASP A 4 29.99 -10.61 -10.65
C ASP A 4 29.40 -9.33 -10.02
N GLU A 5 30.11 -8.20 -9.97
CA GLU A 5 29.59 -6.95 -9.38
C GLU A 5 29.09 -5.96 -10.43
N THR A 6 28.00 -5.24 -10.13
CA THR A 6 27.46 -4.20 -11.02
C THR A 6 27.86 -2.79 -10.61
N ASP A 7 28.22 -2.59 -9.33
CA ASP A 7 28.92 -1.41 -8.84
C ASP A 7 30.02 -1.82 -7.84
N ILE A 8 30.85 -0.87 -7.40
CA ILE A 8 31.94 -1.10 -6.44
C ILE A 8 31.33 -1.65 -5.13
N ASP A 9 31.52 -2.95 -4.86
CA ASP A 9 31.03 -3.70 -3.69
C ASP A 9 29.51 -4.00 -3.63
N CYS A 10 28.79 -3.92 -4.76
CA CYS A 10 27.38 -4.33 -4.79
C CYS A 10 26.91 -4.90 -6.14
N GLY A 11 25.83 -5.70 -6.09
CA GLY A 11 25.12 -6.24 -7.26
C GLY A 11 25.66 -7.56 -7.80
N GLY A 12 25.01 -8.05 -8.86
CA GLY A 12 25.31 -9.28 -9.61
C GLY A 12 25.31 -10.57 -8.78
N GLY A 13 24.34 -10.67 -7.88
CA GLY A 13 23.85 -11.94 -7.31
C GLY A 13 24.70 -12.54 -6.19
N LYS A 14 26.01 -12.27 -6.15
CA LYS A 14 26.90 -12.69 -5.05
C LYS A 14 27.12 -11.59 -4.01
N CYS A 15 27.05 -10.34 -4.42
CA CYS A 15 27.21 -9.19 -3.53
C CYS A 15 25.84 -8.66 -3.07
N PRO A 16 25.79 -7.91 -1.95
CA PRO A 16 24.55 -7.28 -1.50
C PRO A 16 23.95 -6.38 -2.57
N LYS A 17 22.64 -6.16 -2.51
CA LYS A 17 21.94 -5.28 -3.44
C LYS A 17 22.42 -3.84 -3.30
N CYS A 18 22.55 -3.16 -4.43
CA CYS A 18 22.96 -1.78 -4.56
C CYS A 18 21.90 -0.79 -4.04
N PRO A 19 22.32 0.27 -3.32
CA PRO A 19 21.46 1.37 -2.95
C PRO A 19 20.89 2.13 -4.15
N ASN A 20 19.90 3.00 -3.88
CA ASN A 20 19.38 3.92 -4.89
C ASN A 20 20.52 4.78 -5.46
N GLN A 21 20.44 5.12 -6.74
CA GLN A 21 21.42 5.92 -7.51
C GLN A 21 22.76 5.23 -7.84
N TRP A 22 22.95 3.98 -7.43
CA TRP A 22 24.14 3.18 -7.76
C TRP A 22 23.95 2.38 -9.05
N LYS A 23 25.04 1.92 -9.65
CA LYS A 23 25.02 1.19 -10.92
C LYS A 23 24.41 -0.19 -10.78
N CYS A 24 23.63 -0.58 -11.78
CA CYS A 24 22.99 -1.88 -11.87
C CYS A 24 22.94 -2.36 -13.32
N LYS A 25 22.81 -3.67 -13.51
CA LYS A 25 22.52 -4.29 -14.81
C LYS A 25 21.14 -4.94 -14.82
N LEU A 26 20.69 -5.43 -13.69
CA LEU A 26 19.44 -6.14 -13.47
C LEU A 26 18.65 -5.49 -12.33
N ASN A 27 17.32 -5.62 -12.41
CA ASN A 27 16.42 -5.20 -11.33
C ASN A 27 16.77 -5.85 -9.98
N SER A 28 17.22 -7.11 -10.00
CA SER A 28 17.65 -7.84 -8.81
C SER A 28 18.87 -7.25 -8.12
N ASP A 29 19.68 -6.44 -8.83
CA ASP A 29 20.85 -5.80 -8.27
C ASP A 29 20.46 -4.68 -7.31
N CYS A 30 19.26 -4.10 -7.44
CA CYS A 30 18.85 -2.93 -6.68
C CYS A 30 18.03 -3.31 -5.44
N ILE A 31 18.25 -2.61 -4.33
CA ILE A 31 17.41 -2.75 -3.13
C ILE A 31 15.94 -2.45 -3.46
N SER A 32 15.69 -1.44 -4.30
CA SER A 32 14.36 -1.11 -4.82
C SER A 32 13.77 -2.16 -5.75
N GLY A 33 14.59 -3.08 -6.27
CA GLY A 33 14.15 -4.01 -7.32
C GLY A 33 13.97 -3.34 -8.69
N VAL A 34 14.39 -2.07 -8.86
CA VAL A 34 14.21 -1.32 -10.11
C VAL A 34 15.55 -0.80 -10.60
N CYS A 35 16.03 -1.36 -11.70
CA CYS A 35 17.19 -0.90 -12.44
C CYS A 35 16.75 -0.22 -13.72
N LYS A 36 16.97 1.09 -13.85
CA LYS A 36 16.58 1.86 -15.03
C LYS A 36 17.74 2.71 -15.50
N SER A 37 18.03 2.67 -16.80
CA SER A 37 19.15 3.40 -17.41
C SER A 37 20.51 3.06 -16.78
N GLY A 38 20.68 1.83 -16.30
CA GLY A 38 21.91 1.37 -15.65
C GLY A 38 22.09 1.84 -14.21
N THR A 39 21.06 2.42 -13.59
CA THR A 39 21.10 2.94 -12.22
C THR A 39 19.88 2.51 -11.42
N CYS A 40 20.09 2.16 -10.15
CA CYS A 40 19.04 1.80 -9.21
C CYS A 40 18.12 2.99 -8.93
N GLN A 41 16.82 2.80 -9.14
CA GLN A 41 15.84 3.86 -8.92
C GLN A 41 15.35 3.86 -7.48
N VAL A 42 14.88 5.02 -7.02
CA VAL A 42 14.14 5.13 -5.76
C VAL A 42 12.83 4.34 -5.90
N PRO A 43 12.42 3.55 -4.88
CA PRO A 43 11.11 2.90 -4.84
C PRO A 43 9.98 3.91 -5.07
N LEU A 44 9.08 3.63 -6.01
CA LEU A 44 7.91 4.47 -6.26
C LEU A 44 6.64 3.66 -6.11
N CYS A 45 5.59 4.29 -5.59
CA CYS A 45 4.29 3.66 -5.36
C CYS A 45 3.50 3.30 -6.64
N ASN A 46 4.13 3.36 -7.82
CA ASN A 46 3.52 3.17 -9.13
C ASN A 46 4.52 2.62 -10.17
N ASP A 47 5.57 1.94 -9.70
CA ASP A 47 6.62 1.35 -10.54
C ASP A 47 6.36 -0.12 -10.92
N ASN A 48 5.20 -0.67 -10.54
CA ASN A 48 4.78 -2.06 -10.75
C ASN A 48 5.60 -3.10 -9.99
N VAL A 49 6.37 -2.68 -8.99
CA VAL A 49 7.21 -3.55 -8.15
C VAL A 49 6.82 -3.36 -6.69
N MET A 50 6.51 -4.46 -6.00
CA MET A 50 6.27 -4.43 -4.55
C MET A 50 7.57 -4.08 -3.80
N ASN A 51 7.80 -2.81 -3.48
CA ASN A 51 9.04 -2.32 -2.87
C ASN A 51 8.80 -1.16 -1.87
N GLY A 52 9.87 -0.72 -1.21
CA GLY A 52 9.79 0.39 -0.26
C GLY A 52 8.82 0.13 0.90
N ASP A 53 7.87 1.05 1.08
CA ASP A 53 6.86 1.01 2.15
C ASP A 53 5.57 0.26 1.75
N GLU A 54 5.47 -0.23 0.51
CA GLU A 54 4.28 -0.89 0.01
C GLU A 54 3.91 -2.16 0.79
N THR A 55 2.60 -2.39 0.96
CA THR A 55 2.07 -3.63 1.55
C THR A 55 1.54 -4.61 0.52
N ASP A 56 1.20 -4.11 -0.66
CA ASP A 56 0.98 -4.87 -1.89
C ASP A 56 1.50 -4.03 -3.06
N LYS A 57 1.65 -4.62 -4.25
CA LYS A 57 2.21 -3.95 -5.43
C LYS A 57 1.51 -2.61 -5.69
N ASP A 58 2.28 -1.53 -5.69
CA ASP A 58 1.84 -0.15 -5.95
C ASP A 58 0.84 0.43 -4.94
N CYS A 59 0.73 -0.15 -3.74
CA CYS A 59 -0.20 0.36 -2.73
C CYS A 59 0.19 0.05 -1.27
N GLY A 60 -0.41 0.81 -0.34
CA GLY A 60 -0.28 0.63 1.10
C GLY A 60 0.70 1.61 1.75
N GLY A 61 1.47 1.15 2.74
CA GLY A 61 2.50 1.96 3.39
C GLY A 61 1.97 3.11 4.23
N GLY A 62 0.78 2.95 4.82
CA GLY A 62 0.28 3.79 5.91
C GLY A 62 0.20 5.29 5.61
N GLY A 63 0.08 5.69 4.34
CA GLY A 63 -0.04 7.09 3.91
C GLY A 63 1.09 7.61 3.03
N LYS A 64 2.15 6.81 2.79
CA LYS A 64 3.19 7.16 1.81
C LYS A 64 2.80 6.79 0.38
N CYS A 65 2.07 5.69 0.21
CA CYS A 65 1.54 5.22 -1.06
C CYS A 65 0.00 5.30 -1.09
N PRO A 66 -0.62 5.22 -2.28
CA PRO A 66 -2.06 5.10 -2.41
C PRO A 66 -2.59 3.90 -1.61
N LYS A 67 -3.79 4.03 -1.07
CA LYS A 67 -4.43 2.95 -0.32
C LYS A 67 -4.77 1.78 -1.25
N CYS A 68 -4.59 0.57 -0.75
CA CYS A 68 -4.88 -0.68 -1.42
C CYS A 68 -6.39 -0.93 -1.58
N PRO A 69 -6.83 -1.39 -2.75
CA PRO A 69 -8.20 -1.88 -2.95
C PRO A 69 -8.52 -3.12 -2.11
N ASN A 70 -9.79 -3.51 -2.07
CA ASN A 70 -10.22 -4.75 -1.43
C ASN A 70 -9.50 -5.96 -2.05
N LYS A 71 -9.22 -6.98 -1.22
CA LYS A 71 -8.48 -8.22 -1.52
C LYS A 71 -6.96 -8.08 -1.66
N TYR A 72 -6.41 -6.87 -1.61
CA TYR A 72 -4.97 -6.65 -1.61
C TYR A 72 -4.39 -6.80 -0.20
N LYS A 73 -3.09 -7.03 -0.10
CA LYS A 73 -2.37 -7.20 1.14
C LYS A 73 -2.25 -5.88 1.90
N CYS A 74 -2.34 -5.97 3.21
CA CYS A 74 -2.20 -4.85 4.13
C CYS A 74 -1.52 -5.30 5.42
N LYS A 75 -0.93 -4.35 6.13
CA LYS A 75 -0.42 -4.54 7.49
C LYS A 75 -1.22 -3.71 8.49
N LEU A 76 -1.71 -2.55 8.05
CA LEU A 76 -2.45 -1.58 8.84
C LEU A 76 -3.79 -1.29 8.19
N HIS A 77 -4.76 -0.92 9.03
CA HIS A 77 -6.08 -0.45 8.61
C HIS A 77 -5.96 0.74 7.63
N SER A 78 -5.00 1.63 7.87
CA SER A 78 -4.70 2.79 7.00
C SER A 78 -4.23 2.42 5.60
N ASP A 79 -3.74 1.20 5.38
CA ASP A 79 -3.29 0.75 4.07
C ASP A 79 -4.46 0.51 3.13
N CYS A 80 -5.65 0.22 3.66
CA CYS A 80 -6.82 -0.16 2.87
C CYS A 80 -7.71 1.04 2.56
N MET A 81 -8.26 1.09 1.34
CA MET A 81 -9.25 2.10 0.97
C MET A 81 -10.47 2.06 1.88
N SER A 82 -10.91 0.86 2.28
CA SER A 82 -11.98 0.65 3.27
C SER A 82 -11.59 1.04 4.69
N GLY A 83 -10.30 1.24 4.97
CA GLY A 83 -9.83 1.38 6.35
C GLY A 83 -9.85 0.06 7.14
N VAL A 84 -10.11 -1.08 6.49
CA VAL A 84 -10.25 -2.39 7.18
C VAL A 84 -9.22 -3.38 6.67
N CYS A 85 -8.22 -3.65 7.52
CA CYS A 85 -7.21 -4.67 7.27
C CYS A 85 -7.45 -5.88 8.18
N LYS A 86 -7.93 -6.99 7.63
CA LYS A 86 -8.25 -8.20 8.41
C LYS A 86 -7.49 -9.40 7.84
N CYS A 87 -6.80 -10.13 8.72
CA CYS A 87 -5.96 -11.27 8.35
C CYS A 87 -4.90 -10.93 7.27
N GLY A 88 -4.40 -9.70 7.26
CA GLY A 88 -3.40 -9.24 6.28
C GLY A 88 -3.97 -8.91 4.91
N THR A 89 -5.30 -8.79 4.77
CA THR A 89 -5.96 -8.45 3.51
C THR A 89 -7.02 -7.36 3.70
N CYS A 90 -7.08 -6.42 2.77
CA CYS A 90 -8.08 -5.37 2.74
C CYS A 90 -9.47 -5.95 2.50
N GLN A 91 -10.38 -5.71 3.44
CA GLN A 91 -11.75 -6.18 3.34
C GLN A 91 -12.63 -5.11 2.70
N ALA A 92 -13.74 -5.56 2.09
CA ALA A 92 -14.79 -4.64 1.69
C ALA A 92 -15.37 -3.93 2.92
N PRO A 93 -15.78 -2.65 2.79
CA PRO A 93 -16.46 -1.94 3.87
C PRO A 93 -17.74 -2.70 4.26
N LEU A 94 -17.94 -2.91 5.55
CA LEU A 94 -19.16 -3.49 6.09
C LEU A 94 -19.79 -2.50 7.05
N CYS A 95 -21.12 -2.50 7.10
CA CYS A 95 -21.89 -1.61 7.97
C CYS A 95 -21.74 -1.89 9.48
N ASN A 96 -20.81 -2.75 9.87
CA ASN A 96 -20.58 -3.22 11.25
C ASN A 96 -19.10 -3.58 11.49
N ASP A 97 -18.19 -2.94 10.74
CA ASP A 97 -16.75 -3.15 10.86
C ASP A 97 -16.04 -2.17 11.81
N HIS A 98 -16.81 -1.34 12.51
CA HIS A 98 -16.38 -0.29 13.43
C HIS A 98 -15.60 0.87 12.80
N VAL A 99 -15.63 0.97 11.46
CA VAL A 99 -14.96 2.00 10.69
C VAL A 99 -15.98 2.74 9.83
N MET A 100 -16.07 4.07 10.00
CA MET A 100 -16.93 4.90 9.15
C MET A 100 -16.46 4.89 7.69
N ASN A 101 -17.04 4.02 6.86
CA ASN A 101 -16.62 3.79 5.48
C ASN A 101 -17.79 3.41 4.55
N GLY A 102 -17.53 3.31 3.24
CA GLY A 102 -18.53 2.84 2.29
C GLY A 102 -19.79 3.70 2.25
N ASP A 103 -20.95 3.07 2.50
CA ASP A 103 -22.28 3.69 2.47
C ASP A 103 -22.75 4.17 3.87
N GLU A 104 -21.87 4.16 4.87
CA GLU A 104 -22.15 4.63 6.22
C GLU A 104 -22.26 6.16 6.30
N THR A 105 -23.32 6.65 6.95
CA THR A 105 -23.49 8.08 7.26
C THR A 105 -23.02 8.42 8.67
N ASP A 106 -22.89 7.41 9.54
CA ASP A 106 -22.22 7.45 10.84
C ASP A 106 -21.61 6.06 11.08
N LYS A 107 -20.68 5.91 12.02
CA LYS A 107 -19.99 4.64 12.27
C LYS A 107 -20.99 3.50 12.47
N ASP A 108 -20.87 2.45 11.67
CA ASP A 108 -21.70 1.25 11.70
C ASP A 108 -23.20 1.47 11.33
N CYS A 109 -23.54 2.58 10.64
CA CYS A 109 -24.90 2.81 10.17
C CYS A 109 -25.02 3.79 9.00
N GLY A 110 -26.04 3.62 8.16
CA GLY A 110 -26.18 4.43 6.94
C GLY A 110 -27.56 4.35 6.31
N GLY A 111 -28.40 5.36 6.54
CA GLY A 111 -29.48 5.82 5.66
C GLY A 111 -30.57 4.88 5.13
N GLY A 112 -30.50 3.55 5.31
CA GLY A 112 -31.54 2.59 4.93
C GLY A 112 -31.49 2.04 3.50
N GLY A 113 -30.33 2.08 2.83
CA GLY A 113 -30.11 1.44 1.53
C GLY A 113 -29.37 0.10 1.68
N LYS A 114 -28.04 0.16 1.82
CA LYS A 114 -27.18 -1.01 2.05
C LYS A 114 -26.79 -1.21 3.50
N CYS A 115 -26.89 -0.16 4.32
CA CYS A 115 -26.64 -0.19 5.75
C CYS A 115 -27.93 0.04 6.55
N PRO A 116 -28.03 -0.51 7.78
CA PRO A 116 -29.15 -0.23 8.66
C PRO A 116 -29.20 1.27 8.97
N LYS A 117 -30.41 1.81 9.13
CA LYS A 117 -30.59 3.22 9.52
C LYS A 117 -29.92 3.47 10.87
N CYS A 118 -29.26 4.62 10.98
CA CYS A 118 -28.72 5.04 12.25
C CYS A 118 -29.84 5.17 13.29
N PRO A 119 -29.62 4.69 14.53
CA PRO A 119 -30.55 4.95 15.62
C PRO A 119 -30.74 6.47 15.77
N ASN A 120 -31.97 6.93 16.01
CA ASN A 120 -32.37 8.36 16.10
C ASN A 120 -31.55 9.26 17.06
N LYS A 121 -30.53 8.73 17.75
CA LYS A 121 -29.66 9.44 18.69
C LYS A 121 -28.32 9.88 18.08
N TRP A 122 -28.02 9.45 16.86
CA TRP A 122 -26.78 9.77 16.14
C TRP A 122 -27.16 10.69 14.98
N GLN A 123 -27.18 12.00 15.27
CA GLN A 123 -27.76 13.00 14.39
C GLN A 123 -26.88 13.23 13.16
N CYS A 124 -27.48 13.05 11.97
CA CYS A 124 -27.11 13.84 10.79
C CYS A 124 -27.14 15.31 11.19
N LYS A 125 -26.00 15.99 11.12
CA LYS A 125 -25.98 17.46 11.07
C LYS A 125 -26.58 17.88 9.72
N SER A 126 -27.91 17.89 9.61
CA SER A 126 -28.60 18.73 8.64
C SER A 126 -28.43 20.16 9.11
N ASN A 127 -27.55 20.89 8.43
CA ASN A 127 -27.34 22.32 8.64
C ASN A 127 -28.69 23.03 8.47
N SER A 128 -29.10 23.77 9.50
CA SER A 128 -30.26 24.66 9.47
C SER A 128 -29.94 25.97 8.78
#